data_AF-A0A0H1R122-F1
#
_entry.id   AF-A0A0H1R122-F1
#
_cell.length_a   1.000
_cell.length_b   1.000
_cell.length_c   1.000
_cell.angle_alpha   90.00
_cell.angle_beta   90.00
_cell.angle_gamma   90.00
#
_symmetry.space_group_name_H-M   'P 1'
#
loop_
_entity.id
_entity.type
_entity.pdbx_description
1 polymer ?
#
loop_
_entity_poly.entity_id
_entity_poly.type
_entity_poly.pdbx_seq_one_letter_code
_entity_poly.pdbx_strand_id
1 'polypeptide(L)'
;MNGSRLKYRVEVLGDRGVTERYGPFNEQKAREFFEVEESLGGTARIVRLEEGIRETWMVVAECGDWGDREAKRGEVPAAGR
;
A
#
# COMPACT_ATOMS: atom_id res chain seq x y z
N MET A 1 -7.06 -6.21 -25.30
CA MET A 1 -7.70 -5.96 -24.00
C MET A 1 -6.60 -5.99 -22.96
N ASN A 2 -6.10 -4.83 -22.51
CA ASN A 2 -5.08 -4.75 -21.47
C ASN A 2 -5.74 -5.14 -20.14
N GLY A 3 -5.73 -6.43 -19.81
CA GLY A 3 -6.19 -6.94 -18.52
C GLY A 3 -5.21 -6.47 -17.46
N SER A 4 -5.42 -5.26 -16.94
CA SER A 4 -4.70 -4.76 -15.76
C SER A 4 -4.89 -5.77 -14.65
N ARG A 5 -3.88 -6.63 -14.45
CA ARG A 5 -3.90 -7.65 -13.40
C ARG A 5 -4.17 -6.92 -12.09
N LEU A 6 -5.14 -7.40 -11.32
CA LEU A 6 -5.52 -6.82 -10.04
C LEU A 6 -4.39 -7.06 -9.04
N LYS A 7 -3.35 -6.23 -9.09
CA LYS A 7 -2.12 -6.34 -8.30
C LYS A 7 -2.07 -5.31 -7.18
N TYR A 8 -3.05 -4.44 -7.04
CA TYR A 8 -3.01 -3.36 -6.07
C TYR A 8 -3.96 -3.67 -4.92
N ARG A 9 -3.63 -3.24 -3.71
CA ARG A 9 -4.53 -3.18 -2.56
C ARG A 9 -4.34 -1.84 -1.87
N VAL A 10 -5.37 -1.36 -1.21
CA VAL A 10 -5.26 -0.21 -0.31
C VAL A 10 -5.35 -0.72 1.11
N GLU A 11 -4.40 -0.34 1.95
CA GLU A 11 -4.45 -0.58 3.37
C GLU A 11 -4.82 0.74 4.07
N VAL A 12 -5.79 0.69 4.98
CA VAL A 12 -6.24 1.85 5.77
C VAL A 12 -6.01 1.54 7.24
N LEU A 13 -5.39 2.45 7.96
CA LEU A 13 -5.25 2.36 9.40
C LEU A 13 -6.51 2.94 10.04
N GLY A 14 -7.34 2.06 10.58
CA GLY A 14 -8.53 2.47 11.32
C GLY A 14 -8.18 2.99 12.72
N ASP A 15 -9.11 3.75 13.30
CA ASP A 15 -9.00 4.42 14.62
C ASP A 15 -8.60 3.49 15.78
N ARG A 16 -8.88 2.19 15.64
CA ARG A 16 -8.55 1.14 16.64
C ARG A 16 -7.15 0.55 16.46
N GLY A 17 -6.32 1.12 15.58
CA GLY A 17 -5.01 0.59 15.21
C GLY A 17 -5.09 -0.71 14.41
N VAL A 18 -6.24 -1.01 13.81
CA VAL A 18 -6.44 -2.17 12.94
C VAL A 18 -6.26 -1.73 11.50
N THR A 19 -5.39 -2.43 10.77
CA THR A 19 -5.22 -2.21 9.33
C THR A 19 -6.29 -2.96 8.55
N GLU A 20 -7.19 -2.21 7.92
CA GLU A 20 -8.16 -2.72 6.97
C GLU A 20 -7.52 -2.83 5.59
N ARG A 21 -7.83 -3.90 4.84
CA ARG A 21 -7.23 -4.17 3.53
C ARG A 21 -8.30 -4.28 2.47
N TYR A 22 -8.25 -3.41 1.47
CA TYR A 22 -9.20 -3.33 0.37
C TYR A 22 -8.56 -3.76 -0.95
N GLY A 23 -9.30 -4.52 -1.75
CA GLY A 23 -8.87 -5.01 -3.06
C GLY A 23 -9.03 -6.53 -3.21
N PRO A 24 -8.40 -7.14 -4.23
CA PRO A 24 -7.44 -6.54 -5.13
C PRO A 24 -8.06 -5.61 -6.19
N PHE A 25 -7.30 -4.58 -6.58
CA PHE A 25 -7.66 -3.53 -7.52
C PHE A 25 -6.67 -3.45 -8.69
N ASN A 26 -7.09 -2.78 -9.77
CA ASN A 26 -6.14 -2.23 -10.73
C ASN A 26 -5.52 -0.93 -10.16
N GLU A 27 -4.51 -0.39 -10.85
CA GLU A 27 -3.81 0.81 -10.39
C GLU A 27 -4.75 2.02 -10.24
N GLN A 28 -5.59 2.27 -11.26
CA GLN A 28 -6.51 3.41 -11.28
C GLN A 28 -7.46 3.38 -10.08
N LYS A 29 -8.13 2.26 -9.84
CA LYS A 29 -9.09 2.12 -8.75
C LYS A 29 -8.43 2.16 -7.37
N ALA A 30 -7.21 1.63 -7.24
CA ALA A 30 -6.45 1.76 -5.99
C ALA A 30 -6.08 3.22 -5.71
N ARG A 31 -5.72 3.97 -6.77
CA ARG A 31 -5.42 5.40 -6.68
C ARG A 31 -6.65 6.21 -6.29
N GLU A 32 -7.77 5.99 -6.97
CA GLU A 32 -9.05 6.67 -6.67
C GLU A 32 -9.47 6.45 -5.21
N PHE A 33 -9.37 5.21 -4.70
CA PHE A 33 -9.69 4.92 -3.31
C PHE A 33 -8.73 5.64 -2.35
N PHE A 34 -7.43 5.58 -2.63
CA PHE A 34 -6.42 6.23 -1.81
C PHE A 34 -6.62 7.75 -1.74
N GLU A 35 -6.94 8.40 -2.85
CA GLU A 35 -7.19 9.84 -2.92
C GLU A 35 -8.41 10.27 -2.09
N VAL A 36 -9.43 9.41 -2.00
CA VAL A 36 -10.59 9.64 -1.12
C VAL A 36 -10.16 9.59 0.35
N GLU A 37 -9.43 8.56 0.76
CA GLU A 37 -8.96 8.44 2.15
C GLU A 37 -8.02 9.58 2.54
N GLU A 38 -7.10 9.97 1.65
CA GLU A 38 -6.20 11.11 1.83
C GLU A 38 -7.00 12.42 2.00
N SER A 39 -8.01 12.65 1.16
CA SER A 39 -8.85 13.84 1.24
C SER A 39 -9.68 13.92 2.53
N LEU A 40 -10.01 12.77 3.12
CA LEU A 40 -10.71 12.68 4.40
C LEU A 40 -9.75 12.83 5.60
N GLY A 41 -8.45 13.00 5.37
CA GLY A 41 -7.42 13.06 6.41
C GLY A 41 -7.16 11.70 7.06
N GLY A 42 -7.52 10.61 6.39
CA GLY A 42 -7.27 9.24 6.82
C GLY A 42 -5.81 8.84 6.70
N THR A 43 -5.47 7.71 7.31
CA THR A 43 -4.15 7.08 7.17
C THR A 43 -4.28 5.88 6.25
N ALA A 44 -3.80 6.02 5.02
CA ALA A 44 -3.98 5.03 3.96
C ALA A 44 -2.68 4.80 3.18
N ARG A 45 -2.55 3.65 2.52
CA ARG A 45 -1.44 3.36 1.62
C ARG A 45 -1.83 2.39 0.53
N ILE A 46 -1.22 2.54 -0.63
CA ILE A 46 -1.34 1.61 -1.74
C ILE A 46 -0.19 0.61 -1.66
N VAL A 47 -0.52 -0.68 -1.67
CA VAL A 47 0.45 -1.76 -1.84
C VAL A 47 0.25 -2.44 -3.19
N ARG A 48 1.36 -2.79 -3.84
CA ARG A 48 1.39 -3.49 -5.12
C ARG A 48 2.03 -4.87 -4.95
N LEU A 49 1.38 -5.89 -5.49
CA LEU A 49 1.90 -7.25 -5.59
C LEU A 49 2.92 -7.29 -6.71
N GLU A 50 4.18 -7.50 -6.32
CA GLU A 50 5.26 -7.81 -7.23
C GLU A 50 5.43 -9.33 -7.31
N GLU A 51 5.38 -9.84 -8.54
CA GLU A 51 5.53 -11.26 -8.84
C GLU A 51 6.97 -11.51 -9.28
N GLY A 52 7.83 -11.82 -8.31
CA GLY A 52 9.20 -12.29 -8.52
C GLY A 52 9.37 -13.74 -8.09
N ILE A 53 10.55 -14.09 -7.56
CA ILE A 53 10.81 -15.41 -6.96
C ILE A 53 9.87 -15.69 -5.76
N ARG A 54 9.38 -14.64 -5.11
CA ARG A 54 8.35 -14.68 -4.06
C ARG A 54 7.34 -13.56 -4.25
N GLU A 55 6.08 -13.85 -4.01
CA GLU A 55 5.00 -12.86 -3.97
C GLU A 55 5.25 -11.87 -2.82
N THR A 56 5.52 -10.62 -3.15
CA THR A 56 5.81 -9.56 -2.17
C THR A 56 4.89 -8.37 -2.40
N TRP A 57 4.29 -7.87 -1.32
CA TRP A 57 3.50 -6.64 -1.34
C TRP A 57 4.40 -5.46 -0.97
N MET A 58 4.60 -4.55 -1.92
CA MET A 58 5.43 -3.36 -1.78
C MET A 58 4.55 -2.13 -1.66
N VAL A 59 4.84 -1.23 -0.71
CA VAL A 59 4.17 0.08 -0.62
C VAL A 59 4.61 0.94 -1.79
N VAL A 60 3.66 1.55 -2.50
CA VAL A 60 3.92 2.42 -3.66
C VAL A 60 3.41 3.85 -3.46
N ALA A 61 2.52 4.07 -2.50
CA ALA A 61 2.06 5.39 -2.06
C ALA A 61 1.53 5.28 -0.64
N GLU A 62 1.72 6.30 0.19
CA GLU A 62 1.22 6.35 1.57
C GLU A 62 0.82 7.78 1.95
N CYS A 63 -0.13 7.89 2.88
CA CYS A 63 -0.56 9.13 3.52
C CYS A 63 -0.95 8.85 4.98
N GLY A 64 -0.85 9.88 5.83
CA GLY A 64 -1.08 9.79 7.26
C GLY A 64 0.08 9.21 8.06
N ASP A 65 -0.09 9.11 9.38
CA ASP A 65 0.93 8.59 10.29
C ASP A 65 0.72 7.09 10.54
N TRP A 66 1.60 6.28 9.95
CA TRP A 66 1.61 4.82 10.17
C TRP A 66 2.44 4.42 11.42
N GLY A 67 3.08 5.40 12.07
CA GLY A 67 4.03 5.21 13.17
C GLY A 67 5.32 4.47 12.79
N ASP A 68 6.28 4.39 13.73
CA ASP A 68 7.56 3.68 13.56
C ASP A 68 7.45 2.16 13.34
N ARG A 69 6.23 1.62 13.36
CA ARG A 69 6.00 0.16 13.37
C ARG A 69 6.42 -0.52 12.07
N GLU A 70 6.67 0.24 11.00
CA GLU A 70 7.06 -0.28 9.68
C GLU A 70 8.35 0.27 9.07
N ALA A 71 9.18 1.01 9.83
CA ALA A 71 10.53 1.35 9.39
C ALA A 71 11.41 0.11 9.08
N LYS A 72 10.98 -1.10 9.45
CA LYS A 72 11.70 -2.37 9.25
C LYS A 72 11.17 -3.27 8.13
N ARG A 73 10.06 -2.94 7.46
CA ARG A 73 9.51 -3.78 6.37
C ARG A 73 9.96 -3.34 4.97
N GLY A 74 10.53 -2.14 4.87
CA GLY A 74 11.07 -1.53 3.66
C GLY A 74 12.59 -1.37 3.62
N GLU A 75 13.35 -1.86 4.61
CA GLU A 75 14.81 -2.00 4.49
C GLU A 75 15.11 -3.09 3.45
N VAL A 76 15.10 -2.70 2.18
CA VAL A 76 16.17 -3.14 1.28
C VAL A 76 17.49 -2.93 2.05
N PRO A 77 18.40 -3.91 2.10
CA PRO A 77 19.72 -3.62 2.65
C PRO A 77 20.29 -2.47 1.83
N ALA A 78 20.47 -1.30 2.46
CA ALA A 78 21.32 -0.27 1.91
C ALA A 78 22.70 -0.90 1.78
N ALA A 79 23.01 -1.33 0.56
CA ALA A 79 24.32 -1.82 0.21
C ALA A 79 25.33 -0.70 0.46
N GLY A 80 26.15 -0.86 1.50
CA GLY A 80 27.51 -0.34 1.61
C GLY A 80 27.70 1.17 1.71
N ARG A 81 28.32 1.60 2.81
CA ARG A 81 29.75 1.91 2.82
C ARG A 81 30.30 1.93 4.25
#